data_AF-A0A7J2PVP7-F1
#
_entry.id   AF-A0A7J2PVP7-F1
#
_cell.length_a   1.000
_cell.length_b   1.000
_cell.length_c   1.000
_cell.angle_alpha   90.00
_cell.angle_beta   90.00
_cell.angle_gamma   90.00
#
_symmetry.space_group_name_H-M   'P 1'
#
loop_
_entity.id
_entity.type
_entity.pdbx_description
1 polymer ?
#
loop_
_entity_poly.entity_id
_entity_poly.type
_entity_poly.pdbx_seq_one_letter_code
_entity_poly.pdbx_strand_id
1 'polypeptide(L)'
;MVETKTASWPILLKDFENGLTIAVDVLQKRDVENIPGAKEALIQRLTNMRLHFPQNNGDIFIKSINEKIQNAFFPNTKSFSEAFDKVLKSRTHDQDFIINELLNGFVTSKAKAIASGPKGPIIDRMVEAFSKRNDFHIVDHQFYAMFGDPNKPRHYIKKQLEELVEMFGLTSKELVIEKDVRRSEEKVFTFYTFPDEIIKILEEKYLVIDAELGYAYVSDDFDRNVFICMFLANIAINRDNIEKIGGSYTINGICAIFALILLLSFMPKLSVDEKNPILNDPSYDANNMSVIPKSWMVKQVLEPLFEPLIKIVAYRIGGELWLSKIIGSEVNKKIHNQIRFLLKDVNKWILGNLCRVEIPIFVEISNIFTEVLVGYDEE
;
A
#
# COMPACT_ATOMS: atom_id res chain seq x y z
N MET A 1 3.53 1.68 -34.26
CA MET A 1 4.42 1.07 -33.26
C MET A 1 5.34 2.16 -32.76
N VAL A 2 5.12 2.65 -31.55
CA VAL A 2 6.08 3.55 -30.88
C VAL A 2 7.02 2.63 -30.11
N GLU A 3 8.27 2.53 -30.55
CA GLU A 3 9.34 1.88 -29.79
C GLU A 3 9.39 2.56 -28.42
N THR A 4 8.87 1.87 -27.41
CA THR A 4 9.09 2.23 -26.02
C THR A 4 10.56 1.98 -25.77
N LYS A 5 11.40 3.02 -25.85
CA LYS A 5 12.77 2.93 -25.34
C LYS A 5 12.66 2.37 -23.93
N THR A 6 13.20 1.17 -23.73
CA THR A 6 13.29 0.53 -22.42
C THR A 6 13.98 1.53 -21.50
N ALA A 7 13.23 2.12 -20.55
CA ALA A 7 13.77 3.17 -19.72
C ALA A 7 14.80 2.53 -18.78
N SER A 8 16.08 2.76 -19.07
CA SER A 8 17.17 2.35 -18.22
C SER A 8 17.15 3.16 -16.93
N TRP A 9 17.66 2.58 -15.84
CA TRP A 9 17.76 3.24 -14.54
C TRP A 9 18.30 4.70 -14.60
N PRO A 10 19.33 5.02 -15.40
CA PRO A 10 19.79 6.41 -15.55
C PRO A 10 18.74 7.38 -16.12
N ILE A 11 17.85 6.91 -17.01
CA ILE A 11 16.77 7.73 -17.57
C ILE A 11 15.76 8.05 -16.46
N LEU A 12 15.39 7.05 -15.66
CA LEU A 12 14.44 7.23 -14.55
C LEU A 12 14.97 8.22 -13.51
N LEU A 13 16.25 8.12 -13.15
CA LEU A 13 16.90 9.07 -12.25
C LEU A 13 16.91 10.49 -12.80
N LYS A 14 17.26 10.64 -14.09
CA LYS A 14 17.28 11.95 -14.75
C LYS A 14 15.89 12.57 -14.85
N ASP A 15 14.86 11.78 -15.13
CA ASP A 15 13.47 12.24 -15.15
C ASP A 15 13.03 12.75 -13.78
N PHE A 16 13.44 12.06 -12.69
CA PHE A 16 13.16 12.52 -11.33
C PHE A 16 13.93 13.80 -10.98
N GLU A 17 15.20 13.91 -11.37
CA GLU A 17 16.03 15.12 -11.19
C GLU A 17 15.43 16.34 -11.92
N ASN A 18 14.94 16.13 -13.15
CA ASN A 18 14.23 17.16 -13.91
C ASN A 18 12.93 17.57 -13.20
N GLY A 19 12.19 16.60 -12.67
CA GLY A 19 10.99 16.84 -11.87
C GLY A 19 11.26 17.73 -10.65
N LEU A 20 12.35 17.46 -9.92
CA LEU A 20 12.80 18.29 -8.80
C LEU A 20 13.12 19.72 -9.24
N THR A 21 13.78 19.90 -10.39
CA THR A 21 14.09 21.22 -10.93
C THR A 21 12.82 22.01 -11.25
N ILE A 22 11.84 21.39 -11.92
CA ILE A 22 10.56 22.02 -12.23
C ILE A 22 9.82 22.42 -10.93
N ALA A 23 9.78 21.52 -9.95
CA ALA A 23 9.15 21.76 -8.66
C ALA A 23 9.78 22.97 -7.94
N VAL A 24 11.11 23.05 -7.88
CA VAL A 24 11.82 24.18 -7.28
C VAL A 24 11.52 25.50 -8.02
N ASP A 25 11.58 25.51 -9.34
CA ASP A 25 11.30 26.70 -10.15
C ASP A 25 9.88 27.23 -9.94
N VAL A 26 8.90 26.32 -9.85
CA VAL A 26 7.50 26.66 -9.58
C VAL A 26 7.34 27.24 -8.19
N LEU A 27 7.95 26.62 -7.19
CA LEU A 27 7.91 27.11 -5.80
C LEU A 27 8.57 28.48 -5.68
N GLN A 28 9.67 28.76 -6.37
CA GLN A 28 10.29 30.09 -6.37
C GLN A 28 9.35 31.16 -6.94
N LYS A 29 8.64 30.85 -8.04
CA LYS A 29 7.78 31.81 -8.77
C LYS A 29 6.40 32.03 -8.15
N ARG A 30 5.93 31.13 -7.28
CA ARG A 30 4.61 31.22 -6.65
C ARG A 30 4.72 31.33 -5.15
N ASP A 31 3.86 32.14 -4.55
CA ASP A 31 3.68 32.14 -3.11
C ASP A 31 2.31 31.57 -2.76
N VAL A 32 2.32 30.44 -2.07
CA VAL A 32 1.12 29.66 -1.72
C VAL A 32 1.18 29.25 -0.23
N GLU A 33 2.19 29.73 0.51
CA GLU A 33 2.38 29.35 1.90
C GLU A 33 1.74 30.36 2.85
N ASN A 34 1.13 29.81 3.90
CA ASN A 34 0.60 30.61 5.00
C ASN A 34 1.45 30.44 6.27
N ILE A 35 2.50 29.63 6.21
CA ILE A 35 3.43 29.34 7.32
C ILE A 35 4.79 29.96 6.96
N PRO A 36 5.29 30.93 7.74
CA PRO A 36 6.60 31.53 7.51
C PRO A 36 7.72 30.47 7.46
N GLY A 37 8.61 30.55 6.47
CA GLY A 37 9.75 29.63 6.33
C GLY A 37 9.43 28.26 5.72
N ALA A 38 8.13 27.92 5.55
CA ALA A 38 7.72 26.61 5.03
C ALA A 38 8.13 26.38 3.57
N LYS A 39 8.02 27.43 2.77
CA LYS A 39 8.41 27.42 1.36
C LYS A 39 9.91 27.23 1.21
N GLU A 40 10.70 27.96 1.98
CA GLU A 40 12.15 27.93 1.98
C GLU A 40 12.65 26.55 2.41
N ALA A 41 12.06 25.99 3.48
CA ALA A 41 12.36 24.63 3.92
C ALA A 41 12.03 23.57 2.85
N LEU A 42 10.93 23.72 2.12
CA LEU A 42 10.57 22.83 1.01
C LEU A 42 11.56 22.95 -0.15
N ILE A 43 11.88 24.17 -0.57
CA ILE A 43 12.84 24.43 -1.65
C ILE A 43 14.20 23.84 -1.29
N GLN A 44 14.68 24.07 -0.06
CA GLN A 44 15.94 23.52 0.43
C GLN A 44 15.91 21.99 0.38
N ARG A 45 14.83 21.38 0.86
CA ARG A 45 14.69 19.92 0.87
C ARG A 45 14.69 19.33 -0.53
N LEU A 46 13.92 19.87 -1.46
CA LEU A 46 13.91 19.42 -2.86
C LEU A 46 15.26 19.64 -3.54
N THR A 47 15.97 20.71 -3.19
CA THR A 47 17.32 20.97 -3.69
C THR A 47 18.31 19.93 -3.18
N ASN A 48 18.26 19.57 -1.89
CA ASN A 48 19.08 18.51 -1.32
C ASN A 48 18.80 17.16 -2.00
N MET A 49 17.53 16.83 -2.24
CA MET A 49 17.16 15.62 -3.00
C MET A 49 17.80 15.62 -4.38
N ARG A 50 17.75 16.74 -5.10
CA ARG A 50 18.33 16.88 -6.44
C ARG A 50 19.84 16.67 -6.42
N LEU A 51 20.52 17.16 -5.38
CA LEU A 51 21.96 17.04 -5.24
C LEU A 51 22.41 15.62 -4.89
N HIS A 52 21.69 14.91 -4.03
CA HIS A 52 22.17 13.64 -3.46
C HIS A 52 21.59 12.40 -4.12
N PHE A 53 20.34 12.42 -4.61
CA PHE A 53 19.71 11.22 -5.17
C PHE A 53 20.27 10.74 -6.51
N PRO A 54 20.76 11.59 -7.41
CA PRO A 54 21.41 11.12 -8.64
C PRO A 54 22.86 10.64 -8.42
N GLN A 55 23.49 10.99 -7.30
CA GLN A 55 24.89 10.64 -7.02
C GLN A 55 25.10 9.14 -6.95
N ASN A 56 26.28 8.68 -7.35
CA ASN A 56 26.66 7.27 -7.37
C ASN A 56 25.59 6.39 -8.04
N ASN A 57 25.04 6.84 -9.16
CA ASN A 57 23.97 6.12 -9.87
C ASN A 57 22.74 5.83 -8.97
N GLY A 58 22.45 6.73 -8.03
CA GLY A 58 21.32 6.68 -7.13
C GLY A 58 21.36 5.61 -6.05
N ASP A 59 22.55 5.25 -5.58
CA ASP A 59 22.75 4.26 -4.51
C ASP A 59 21.89 4.52 -3.28
N ILE A 60 21.84 5.77 -2.80
CA ILE A 60 21.01 6.18 -1.66
C ILE A 60 19.53 5.87 -1.92
N PHE A 61 19.09 6.15 -3.14
CA PHE A 61 17.69 5.99 -3.52
C PHE A 61 17.32 4.52 -3.70
N ILE A 62 18.21 3.74 -4.30
CA ILE A 62 18.12 2.28 -4.40
C ILE A 62 18.05 1.66 -3.01
N LYS A 63 18.97 2.04 -2.12
CA LYS A 63 19.02 1.52 -0.74
C LYS A 63 17.72 1.79 -0.01
N SER A 64 17.22 3.02 -0.08
CA SER A 64 15.95 3.42 0.53
C SER A 64 14.78 2.54 0.06
N ILE A 65 14.65 2.34 -1.25
CA ILE A 65 13.56 1.53 -1.81
C ILE A 65 13.74 0.05 -1.48
N ASN A 66 14.94 -0.49 -1.62
CA ASN A 66 15.19 -1.92 -1.40
C ASN A 66 15.01 -2.30 0.07
N GLU A 67 15.62 -1.55 0.98
CA GLU A 67 15.61 -1.89 2.41
C GLU A 67 14.26 -1.62 3.04
N LYS A 68 13.59 -0.52 2.66
CA LYS A 68 12.39 -0.05 3.35
C LYS A 68 11.10 -0.46 2.66
N ILE A 69 11.09 -0.58 1.33
CA ILE A 69 9.88 -0.96 0.58
C ILE A 69 9.95 -2.41 0.12
N GLN A 70 10.97 -2.78 -0.64
CA GLN A 70 11.04 -4.12 -1.23
C GLN A 70 11.15 -5.19 -0.14
N ASN A 71 12.10 -5.08 0.78
CA ASN A 71 12.32 -6.11 1.79
C ASN A 71 11.13 -6.27 2.76
N ALA A 72 10.47 -5.16 3.10
CA ALA A 72 9.37 -5.15 4.07
C ALA A 72 8.02 -5.60 3.46
N PHE A 73 7.73 -5.19 2.22
CA PHE A 73 6.40 -5.39 1.61
C PHE A 73 6.41 -6.34 0.40
N PHE A 74 7.56 -6.52 -0.26
CA PHE A 74 7.71 -7.35 -1.47
C PHE A 74 8.94 -8.27 -1.38
N PRO A 75 9.02 -9.13 -0.36
CA PRO A 75 10.22 -9.92 -0.09
C PRO A 75 10.61 -10.79 -1.29
N ASN A 76 11.90 -10.81 -1.61
CA ASN A 76 12.45 -11.64 -2.68
C ASN A 76 12.52 -13.12 -2.24
N THR A 77 11.40 -13.82 -2.27
CA THR A 77 11.32 -15.28 -2.04
C THR A 77 10.37 -15.92 -3.06
N LYS A 78 10.44 -17.25 -3.19
CA LYS A 78 9.49 -18.07 -3.95
C LYS A 78 8.50 -18.80 -3.04
N SER A 79 8.71 -18.77 -1.72
CA SER A 79 7.83 -19.41 -0.73
C SER A 79 6.78 -18.41 -0.25
N PHE A 80 5.50 -18.75 -0.43
CA PHE A 80 4.40 -17.88 -0.05
C PHE A 80 4.30 -17.72 1.47
N SER A 81 4.50 -18.81 2.23
CA SER A 81 4.59 -18.77 3.70
C SER A 81 5.74 -17.91 4.21
N GLU A 82 6.93 -17.99 3.60
CA GLU A 82 8.05 -17.12 3.97
C GLU A 82 7.76 -15.65 3.65
N ALA A 83 7.14 -15.36 2.50
CA ALA A 83 6.77 -14.01 2.12
C ALA A 83 5.76 -13.44 3.12
N PHE A 84 4.72 -14.21 3.43
CA PHE A 84 3.69 -13.84 4.40
C PHE A 84 4.28 -13.58 5.78
N ASP A 85 5.08 -14.50 6.32
CA ASP A 85 5.67 -14.34 7.66
C ASP A 85 6.66 -13.15 7.71
N LYS A 86 7.44 -12.91 6.65
CA LYS A 86 8.29 -11.72 6.56
C LYS A 86 7.48 -10.43 6.59
N VAL A 87 6.41 -10.34 5.80
CA VAL A 87 5.53 -9.15 5.75
C VAL A 87 4.76 -8.98 7.06
N LEU A 88 4.44 -10.08 7.74
CA LEU A 88 3.76 -10.07 9.03
C LEU A 88 4.70 -9.64 10.17
N LYS A 89 5.99 -10.02 10.12
CA LYS A 89 7.00 -9.68 11.13
C LYS A 89 7.66 -8.31 10.90
N SER A 90 7.72 -7.84 9.67
CA SER A 90 8.36 -6.56 9.32
C SER A 90 7.58 -5.33 9.79
N ARG A 91 6.38 -5.53 10.36
CA ARG A 91 5.41 -4.47 10.62
C ARG A 91 5.03 -4.42 12.10
N THR A 92 5.17 -3.24 12.71
CA THR A 92 4.69 -2.98 14.08
C THR A 92 3.42 -2.13 14.04
N HIS A 93 2.58 -2.21 15.08
CA HIS A 93 1.26 -1.57 15.09
C HIS A 93 1.30 -0.06 14.79
N ASP A 94 2.37 0.62 15.23
CA ASP A 94 2.57 2.07 15.08
C ASP A 94 3.24 2.45 13.73
N GLN A 95 3.96 1.51 13.09
CA GLN A 95 4.70 1.75 11.85
C GLN A 95 3.85 1.66 10.57
N ASP A 96 2.65 1.10 10.63
CA ASP A 96 1.94 0.77 9.38
C ASP A 96 0.51 1.24 9.34
N PHE A 97 0.00 1.97 10.33
CA PHE A 97 -1.40 2.41 10.31
C PHE A 97 -1.78 3.11 8.99
N ILE A 98 -0.99 4.08 8.54
CA ILE A 98 -1.27 4.79 7.27
C ILE A 98 -1.10 3.91 6.04
N ILE A 99 -0.05 3.09 6.01
CA ILE A 99 0.23 2.22 4.87
C ILE A 99 -0.87 1.15 4.76
N ASN A 100 -1.30 0.60 5.89
CA ASN A 100 -2.42 -0.32 6.01
C ASN A 100 -3.73 0.35 5.61
N GLU A 101 -3.98 1.60 6.01
CA GLU A 101 -5.19 2.32 5.56
C GLU A 101 -5.16 2.63 4.06
N LEU A 102 -4.00 3.01 3.49
CA LEU A 102 -3.80 3.20 2.06
C LEU A 102 -4.05 1.90 1.28
N LEU A 103 -3.46 0.80 1.73
CA LEU A 103 -3.62 -0.51 1.11
C LEU A 103 -5.03 -1.04 1.29
N ASN A 104 -5.65 -0.88 2.47
CA ASN A 104 -7.03 -1.27 2.74
C ASN A 104 -8.01 -0.49 1.85
N GLY A 105 -7.84 0.83 1.74
CA GLY A 105 -8.62 1.68 0.86
C GLY A 105 -8.49 1.26 -0.60
N PHE A 106 -7.27 0.96 -1.05
CA PHE A 106 -7.01 0.45 -2.40
C PHE A 106 -7.68 -0.92 -2.65
N VAL A 107 -7.48 -1.89 -1.75
CA VAL A 107 -8.05 -3.23 -1.86
C VAL A 107 -9.58 -3.16 -1.86
N THR A 108 -10.15 -2.38 -0.94
CA THR A 108 -11.61 -2.16 -0.86
C THR A 108 -12.15 -1.51 -2.14
N SER A 109 -11.47 -0.51 -2.69
CA SER A 109 -11.87 0.15 -3.93
C SER A 109 -11.87 -0.81 -5.12
N LYS A 110 -10.79 -1.59 -5.26
CA LYS A 110 -10.67 -2.60 -6.31
C LYS A 110 -11.75 -3.68 -6.17
N ALA A 111 -11.96 -4.17 -4.96
CA ALA A 111 -12.96 -5.20 -4.69
C ALA A 111 -14.39 -4.70 -4.93
N LYS A 112 -14.71 -3.43 -4.61
CA LYS A 112 -15.99 -2.79 -4.99
C LYS A 112 -16.18 -2.64 -6.50
N ALA A 113 -15.11 -2.45 -7.26
CA ALA A 113 -15.19 -2.43 -8.72
C ALA A 113 -15.46 -3.83 -9.30
N ILE A 114 -15.00 -4.88 -8.61
CA ILE A 114 -15.22 -6.29 -8.98
C ILE A 114 -16.62 -6.77 -8.53
N ALA A 115 -17.08 -6.33 -7.36
CA ALA A 115 -18.30 -6.81 -6.71
C ALA A 115 -19.23 -5.67 -6.25
N SER A 116 -20.51 -5.77 -6.63
CA SER A 116 -21.59 -4.85 -6.22
C SER A 116 -22.21 -5.29 -4.88
N GLY A 117 -21.53 -5.05 -3.74
CA GLY A 117 -21.98 -5.47 -2.40
C GLY A 117 -22.13 -4.34 -1.36
N PRO A 118 -22.72 -4.62 -0.18
CA PRO A 118 -23.29 -3.61 0.75
C PRO A 118 -22.26 -2.69 1.46
N LYS A 119 -22.78 -1.68 2.18
CA LYS A 119 -22.03 -0.59 2.85
C LYS A 119 -21.01 -1.11 3.88
N GLY A 120 -19.71 -1.00 3.57
CA GLY A 120 -18.59 -1.21 4.51
C GLY A 120 -17.27 -1.56 3.80
N PRO A 121 -16.10 -1.52 4.46
CA PRO A 121 -14.86 -2.07 3.91
C PRO A 121 -14.95 -3.58 3.70
N ILE A 122 -14.30 -4.08 2.67
CA ILE A 122 -14.38 -5.51 2.31
C ILE A 122 -13.54 -6.37 3.24
N ILE A 123 -12.36 -5.88 3.64
CA ILE A 123 -11.45 -6.61 4.52
C ILE A 123 -12.07 -6.82 5.91
N ASP A 124 -12.73 -5.82 6.49
CA ASP A 124 -13.36 -5.96 7.82
C ASP A 124 -14.41 -7.08 7.86
N ARG A 125 -15.15 -7.27 6.76
CA ARG A 125 -16.11 -8.38 6.63
C ARG A 125 -15.43 -9.74 6.51
N MET A 126 -14.27 -9.78 5.86
CA MET A 126 -13.45 -11.00 5.83
C MET A 126 -12.95 -11.34 7.24
N VAL A 127 -12.43 -10.36 7.96
CA VAL A 127 -12.01 -10.53 9.37
C VAL A 127 -13.16 -11.09 10.20
N GLU A 128 -14.35 -10.47 10.13
CA GLU A 128 -15.53 -10.93 10.85
C GLU A 128 -15.93 -12.37 10.47
N ALA A 129 -15.87 -12.72 9.18
CA ALA A 129 -16.31 -14.03 8.72
C ALA A 129 -15.31 -15.15 9.03
N PHE A 130 -14.00 -14.87 8.96
CA PHE A 130 -12.94 -15.83 9.31
C PHE A 130 -12.75 -15.97 10.82
N SER A 131 -12.93 -14.91 11.62
CA SER A 131 -12.81 -14.97 13.09
C SER A 131 -13.92 -15.77 13.77
N LYS A 132 -15.11 -15.85 13.17
CA LYS A 132 -16.24 -16.65 13.69
C LYS A 132 -16.03 -18.17 13.62
N ARG A 133 -14.97 -18.63 12.96
CA ARG A 133 -14.70 -20.06 12.77
C ARG A 133 -13.24 -20.40 13.05
N ASN A 134 -13.07 -21.33 13.98
CA ASN A 134 -11.77 -21.78 14.47
C ASN A 134 -10.93 -22.54 13.43
N ASP A 135 -11.55 -22.93 12.32
CA ASP A 135 -10.90 -23.62 11.20
C ASP A 135 -10.54 -22.67 10.05
N PHE A 136 -10.87 -21.38 10.14
CA PHE A 136 -10.69 -20.40 9.05
C PHE A 136 -11.33 -20.84 7.71
N HIS A 137 -12.49 -21.52 7.73
CA HIS A 137 -13.20 -21.90 6.51
C HIS A 137 -14.48 -21.08 6.33
N ILE A 138 -14.64 -20.42 5.20
CA ILE A 138 -15.90 -19.74 4.84
C ILE A 138 -16.66 -20.57 3.84
N VAL A 139 -17.92 -20.89 4.13
CA VAL A 139 -18.74 -21.66 3.19
C VAL A 139 -19.09 -20.80 1.98
N ASP A 140 -19.15 -21.39 0.80
CA ASP A 140 -19.31 -20.64 -0.43
C ASP A 140 -20.57 -19.75 -0.49
N HIS A 141 -21.70 -20.17 0.08
CA HIS A 141 -22.89 -19.32 0.14
C HIS A 141 -22.70 -18.08 1.04
N GLN A 142 -21.87 -18.17 2.10
CA GLN A 142 -21.51 -17.01 2.93
C GLN A 142 -20.57 -16.09 2.15
N PHE A 143 -19.60 -16.65 1.44
CA PHE A 143 -18.72 -15.89 0.55
C PHE A 143 -19.53 -15.13 -0.52
N TYR A 144 -20.48 -15.81 -1.14
CA TYR A 144 -21.43 -15.22 -2.06
C TYR A 144 -22.28 -14.12 -1.41
N ALA A 145 -22.79 -14.31 -0.20
CA ALA A 145 -23.56 -13.29 0.50
C ALA A 145 -22.73 -12.04 0.85
N MET A 146 -21.43 -12.20 1.11
CA MET A 146 -20.53 -11.09 1.40
C MET A 146 -20.14 -10.29 0.15
N PHE A 147 -19.84 -10.99 -0.95
CA PHE A 147 -19.22 -10.40 -2.14
C PHE A 147 -20.14 -10.38 -3.37
N GLY A 148 -21.34 -10.92 -3.27
CA GLY A 148 -22.28 -10.99 -4.38
C GLY A 148 -23.20 -9.78 -4.50
N ASP A 149 -23.75 -9.64 -5.69
CA ASP A 149 -24.86 -8.71 -5.96
C ASP A 149 -26.18 -9.42 -5.64
N PRO A 150 -26.99 -8.91 -4.69
CA PRO A 150 -28.29 -9.51 -4.36
C PRO A 150 -29.23 -9.62 -5.57
N ASN A 151 -29.01 -8.82 -6.61
CA ASN A 151 -29.86 -8.76 -7.80
C ASN A 151 -29.36 -9.65 -8.95
N LYS A 152 -28.18 -10.27 -8.83
CA LYS A 152 -27.63 -11.14 -9.88
C LYS A 152 -27.51 -12.56 -9.36
N PRO A 153 -27.91 -13.59 -10.13
CA PRO A 153 -27.68 -14.98 -9.74
C PRO A 153 -26.18 -15.34 -9.66
N ARG A 154 -25.85 -16.34 -8.83
CA ARG A 154 -24.47 -16.78 -8.54
C ARG A 154 -23.60 -17.08 -9.75
N HIS A 155 -24.14 -17.75 -10.76
CA HIS A 155 -23.38 -18.09 -11.95
C HIS A 155 -22.92 -16.86 -12.75
N TYR A 156 -23.61 -15.71 -12.63
CA TYR A 156 -23.22 -14.47 -13.31
C TYR A 156 -22.04 -13.75 -12.65
N ILE A 157 -21.78 -14.00 -11.37
CA ILE A 157 -20.71 -13.32 -10.63
C ILE A 157 -19.57 -14.27 -10.22
N LYS A 158 -19.64 -15.55 -10.62
CA LYS A 158 -18.65 -16.56 -10.26
C LYS A 158 -17.21 -16.11 -10.56
N LYS A 159 -16.99 -15.56 -11.76
CA LYS A 159 -15.68 -15.02 -12.17
C LYS A 159 -15.19 -13.88 -11.26
N GLN A 160 -16.08 -12.98 -10.84
CA GLN A 160 -15.75 -11.86 -9.96
C GLN A 160 -15.35 -12.35 -8.56
N LEU A 161 -16.02 -13.40 -8.07
CA LEU A 161 -15.68 -14.05 -6.81
C LEU A 161 -14.33 -14.77 -6.89
N GLU A 162 -14.05 -15.45 -8.00
CA GLU A 162 -12.74 -16.05 -8.28
C GLU A 162 -11.62 -14.99 -8.30
N GLU A 163 -11.84 -13.85 -8.95
CA GLU A 163 -10.89 -12.73 -8.94
C GLU A 163 -10.60 -12.19 -7.52
N LEU A 164 -11.60 -12.20 -6.62
CA LEU A 164 -11.40 -11.82 -5.22
C LEU A 164 -10.59 -12.86 -4.45
N VAL A 165 -10.89 -14.15 -4.64
CA VAL A 165 -10.15 -15.28 -4.05
C VAL A 165 -8.68 -15.20 -4.45
N GLU A 166 -8.40 -15.03 -5.75
CA GLU A 166 -7.05 -14.87 -6.29
C GLU A 166 -6.34 -13.63 -5.74
N MET A 167 -7.04 -12.49 -5.65
CA MET A 167 -6.47 -11.25 -5.13
C MET A 167 -6.00 -11.41 -3.68
N PHE A 168 -6.77 -12.08 -2.84
CA PHE A 168 -6.43 -12.34 -1.44
C PHE A 168 -5.54 -13.58 -1.24
N GLY A 169 -5.18 -14.31 -2.30
CA GLY A 169 -4.39 -15.54 -2.19
C GLY A 169 -5.12 -16.67 -1.44
N LEU A 170 -6.44 -16.67 -1.44
CA LEU A 170 -7.26 -17.72 -0.82
C LEU A 170 -7.34 -18.95 -1.73
N THR A 171 -7.73 -20.08 -1.14
CA THR A 171 -7.93 -21.36 -1.84
C THR A 171 -9.35 -21.86 -1.66
N SER A 172 -9.85 -22.55 -2.69
CA SER A 172 -11.12 -23.26 -2.63
C SER A 172 -10.88 -24.72 -2.27
N LYS A 173 -11.59 -25.24 -1.27
CA LYS A 173 -11.61 -26.65 -0.89
C LYS A 173 -13.01 -27.21 -1.05
N GLU A 174 -13.11 -28.40 -1.63
CA GLU A 174 -14.37 -29.12 -1.75
C GLU A 174 -14.45 -30.23 -0.69
N LEU A 175 -15.55 -30.26 0.05
CA LEU A 175 -15.90 -31.37 0.92
C LEU A 175 -17.08 -32.10 0.28
N VAL A 176 -16.84 -33.33 -0.15
CA VAL A 176 -17.92 -34.22 -0.61
C VAL A 176 -18.47 -34.92 0.61
N ILE A 177 -19.72 -34.62 0.96
CA ILE A 177 -20.44 -35.36 1.99
C ILE A 177 -21.32 -36.39 1.28
N GLU A 178 -20.95 -37.65 1.37
CA GLU A 178 -21.89 -38.75 1.18
C GLU A 178 -22.87 -38.70 2.36
N LYS A 179 -24.15 -38.37 2.13
CA LYS A 179 -25.16 -38.47 3.21
C LYS A 179 -26.39 -39.28 2.81
N ASP A 180 -26.37 -40.50 3.33
CA ASP A 180 -27.38 -41.26 4.08
C ASP A 180 -28.89 -41.29 3.67
N VAL A 181 -29.31 -42.54 3.45
CA VAL A 181 -30.61 -43.25 3.28
C VAL A 181 -31.73 -42.70 2.39
N ARG A 182 -31.96 -41.38 2.20
CA ARG A 182 -33.25 -40.91 1.60
C ARG A 182 -33.22 -40.32 0.20
N ARG A 183 -32.10 -39.80 -0.29
CA ARG A 183 -32.04 -39.16 -1.63
C ARG A 183 -30.84 -39.54 -2.51
N SER A 184 -29.85 -40.28 -1.98
CA SER A 184 -28.71 -40.85 -2.73
C SER A 184 -28.00 -39.91 -3.71
N GLU A 185 -27.94 -38.61 -3.42
CA GLU A 185 -27.19 -37.64 -4.21
C GLU A 185 -25.98 -37.14 -3.41
N GLU A 186 -24.79 -37.19 -4.01
CA GLU A 186 -23.58 -36.60 -3.46
C GLU A 186 -23.76 -35.10 -3.30
N LYS A 187 -23.47 -34.58 -2.10
CA LYS A 187 -23.51 -33.15 -1.85
C LYS A 187 -22.10 -32.59 -1.71
N VAL A 188 -21.67 -31.87 -2.74
CA VAL A 188 -20.40 -31.15 -2.75
C VAL A 188 -20.59 -29.79 -2.08
N PHE A 189 -19.83 -29.53 -1.02
CA PHE A 189 -19.74 -28.23 -0.37
C PHE A 189 -18.40 -27.59 -0.69
N THR A 190 -18.43 -26.38 -1.24
CA THR A 190 -17.23 -25.58 -1.48
C THR A 190 -16.99 -24.63 -0.30
N PHE A 191 -15.74 -24.55 0.15
CA PHE A 191 -15.27 -23.65 1.19
C PHE A 191 -14.09 -22.82 0.67
N TYR A 192 -13.97 -21.59 1.12
CA TYR A 192 -12.82 -20.73 0.88
C TYR A 192 -12.00 -20.63 2.17
N THR A 193 -10.69 -20.86 2.06
CA THR A 193 -9.77 -20.88 3.21
C THR A 193 -8.37 -20.39 2.80
N PHE A 194 -7.50 -20.18 3.78
CA PHE A 194 -6.10 -19.87 3.55
C PHE A 194 -5.35 -21.11 3.03
N PRO A 195 -4.25 -20.96 2.28
CA PRO A 195 -3.37 -22.10 1.98
C PRO A 195 -2.87 -22.78 3.26
N ASP A 196 -2.68 -24.10 3.22
CA ASP A 196 -2.32 -24.90 4.41
C ASP A 196 -1.06 -24.40 5.13
N GLU A 197 -0.09 -23.90 4.39
CA GLU A 197 1.13 -23.32 4.94
C GLU A 197 0.89 -22.00 5.71
N ILE A 198 -0.13 -21.24 5.32
CA ILE A 198 -0.56 -20.02 6.01
C ILE A 198 -1.42 -20.37 7.22
N ILE A 199 -2.31 -21.36 7.09
CA ILE A 199 -3.13 -21.84 8.22
C ILE A 199 -2.24 -22.18 9.42
N LYS A 200 -1.12 -22.90 9.21
CA LYS A 200 -0.17 -23.21 10.30
C LYS A 200 0.35 -21.96 11.01
N ILE A 201 0.74 -20.93 10.26
CA ILE A 201 1.22 -19.66 10.83
C ILE A 201 0.09 -18.95 11.60
N LEU A 202 -1.15 -19.01 11.09
CA LEU A 202 -2.30 -18.40 11.74
C LEU A 202 -2.74 -19.14 13.00
N GLU A 203 -2.69 -20.47 12.99
CA GLU A 203 -2.97 -21.30 14.17
C GLU A 203 -1.97 -21.01 15.29
N GLU A 204 -0.67 -20.90 14.95
CA GLU A 204 0.36 -20.56 15.93
C GLU A 204 0.20 -19.15 16.54
N LYS A 205 -0.29 -18.18 15.76
CA LYS A 205 -0.34 -16.76 16.18
C LYS A 205 -1.69 -16.31 16.71
N TYR A 206 -2.78 -16.83 16.16
CA TYR A 206 -4.13 -16.29 16.36
C TYR A 206 -5.14 -17.32 16.87
N LEU A 207 -4.82 -18.62 16.91
CA LEU A 207 -5.74 -19.60 17.49
C LEU A 207 -5.40 -19.82 18.97
N VAL A 208 -6.32 -19.44 19.86
CA VAL A 208 -6.19 -19.64 21.31
C VAL A 208 -6.93 -20.91 21.70
N ILE A 209 -6.25 -21.82 22.40
CA ILE A 209 -6.86 -23.02 22.98
C ILE A 209 -7.23 -22.70 24.43
N ASP A 210 -8.52 -22.57 24.71
CA ASP A 210 -9.02 -22.39 26.06
C ASP A 210 -9.02 -23.74 26.79
N ALA A 211 -8.07 -23.92 27.71
CA ALA A 211 -7.94 -25.15 28.49
C ALA A 211 -9.05 -25.30 29.55
N GLU A 212 -9.72 -24.22 29.95
CA GLU A 212 -10.80 -24.24 30.94
C GLU A 212 -12.15 -24.58 30.29
N LEU A 213 -12.40 -24.06 29.10
CA LEU A 213 -13.65 -24.27 28.35
C LEU A 213 -13.58 -25.42 27.34
N GLY A 214 -12.37 -25.93 27.05
CA GLY A 214 -12.15 -27.08 26.17
C GLY A 214 -12.45 -26.83 24.69
N TYR A 215 -12.49 -25.56 24.25
CA TYR A 215 -12.65 -25.19 22.85
C TYR A 215 -11.57 -24.20 22.41
N ALA A 216 -11.21 -24.26 21.13
CA ALA A 216 -10.32 -23.28 20.50
C ALA A 216 -11.13 -22.09 19.97
N TYR A 217 -10.58 -20.89 19.95
CA TYR A 217 -11.19 -19.71 19.30
C TYR A 217 -10.13 -18.82 18.66
N VAL A 218 -10.54 -17.98 17.70
CA VAL A 218 -9.64 -17.02 17.05
C VAL A 218 -9.49 -15.78 17.95
N SER A 219 -8.26 -15.37 18.23
CA SER A 219 -7.90 -14.18 19.01
C SER A 219 -8.50 -12.91 18.44
N ASP A 220 -8.84 -11.96 19.30
CA ASP A 220 -9.27 -10.61 18.94
C ASP A 220 -8.17 -9.82 18.17
N ASP A 221 -6.91 -10.26 18.26
CA ASP A 221 -5.79 -9.70 17.49
C ASP A 221 -5.84 -10.07 15.99
N PHE A 222 -6.72 -10.99 15.58
CA PHE A 222 -6.93 -11.32 14.17
C PHE A 222 -7.68 -10.18 13.46
N ASP A 223 -6.95 -9.44 12.64
CA ASP A 223 -7.45 -8.20 12.06
C ASP A 223 -7.19 -8.06 10.56
N ARG A 224 -7.47 -6.87 10.04
CA ARG A 224 -7.28 -6.51 8.63
C ARG A 224 -5.84 -6.74 8.13
N ASN A 225 -4.85 -6.70 9.01
CA ASN A 225 -3.44 -6.81 8.65
C ASN A 225 -3.11 -8.20 8.09
N VAL A 226 -3.79 -9.25 8.54
CA VAL A 226 -3.62 -10.61 8.00
C VAL A 226 -3.92 -10.62 6.49
N PHE A 227 -5.02 -10.02 6.08
CA PHE A 227 -5.42 -9.96 4.67
C PHE A 227 -4.51 -9.04 3.84
N ILE A 228 -4.02 -7.95 4.43
CA ILE A 228 -3.03 -7.08 3.78
C ILE A 228 -1.70 -7.84 3.59
N CYS A 229 -1.25 -8.61 4.59
CA CYS A 229 -0.06 -9.47 4.48
C CYS A 229 -0.22 -10.49 3.35
N MET A 230 -1.36 -11.17 3.30
CA MET A 230 -1.70 -12.13 2.24
C MET A 230 -1.64 -11.49 0.85
N PHE A 231 -2.28 -10.33 0.70
CA PHE A 231 -2.29 -9.57 -0.56
C PHE A 231 -0.87 -9.22 -1.01
N LEU A 232 -0.06 -8.66 -0.12
CA LEU A 232 1.32 -8.26 -0.43
C LEU A 232 2.23 -9.46 -0.73
N ALA A 233 2.12 -10.53 0.06
CA ALA A 233 2.84 -11.77 -0.18
C ALA A 233 2.47 -12.38 -1.54
N ASN A 234 1.19 -12.32 -1.93
CA ASN A 234 0.70 -12.89 -3.18
C ASN A 234 1.30 -12.14 -4.37
N ILE A 235 1.40 -10.81 -4.25
CA ILE A 235 2.05 -9.94 -5.24
C ILE A 235 3.55 -10.19 -5.30
N ALA A 236 4.22 -10.38 -4.16
CA ALA A 236 5.65 -10.65 -4.10
C ALA A 236 6.00 -11.95 -4.85
N ILE A 237 5.20 -13.00 -4.63
CA ILE A 237 5.40 -14.32 -5.26
C ILE A 237 5.06 -14.30 -6.75
N ASN A 238 3.96 -13.66 -7.14
CA ASN A 238 3.47 -13.66 -8.52
C ASN A 238 3.89 -12.41 -9.32
N ARG A 239 4.96 -11.72 -8.92
CA ARG A 239 5.42 -10.47 -9.55
C ARG A 239 5.68 -10.58 -11.05
N ASP A 240 6.01 -11.77 -11.53
CA ASP A 240 6.25 -12.09 -12.94
C ASP A 240 4.96 -12.42 -13.71
N ASN A 241 3.87 -12.73 -13.00
CA ASN A 241 2.56 -13.02 -13.57
C ASN A 241 1.57 -11.88 -13.30
N ILE A 242 1.54 -10.92 -14.22
CA ILE A 242 0.74 -9.70 -14.12
C ILE A 242 -0.76 -10.01 -13.98
N GLU A 243 -1.26 -11.05 -14.64
CA GLU A 243 -2.67 -11.42 -14.58
C GLU A 243 -3.05 -11.89 -13.17
N LYS A 244 -2.23 -12.74 -12.55
CA LYS A 244 -2.45 -13.24 -11.18
C LYS A 244 -2.40 -12.17 -10.10
N ILE A 245 -1.61 -11.11 -10.29
CA ILE A 245 -1.57 -9.98 -9.35
C ILE A 245 -2.63 -8.91 -9.67
N GLY A 246 -3.55 -9.20 -10.59
CA GLY A 246 -4.69 -8.35 -10.88
C GLY A 246 -4.40 -7.19 -11.84
N GLY A 247 -3.41 -7.37 -12.71
CA GLY A 247 -3.19 -6.55 -13.90
C GLY A 247 -2.50 -5.22 -13.66
N SER A 248 -2.40 -4.43 -14.73
CA SER A 248 -1.78 -3.10 -14.70
C SER A 248 -2.41 -2.18 -13.65
N TYR A 249 -3.70 -2.30 -13.36
CA TYR A 249 -4.37 -1.47 -12.35
C TYR A 249 -3.73 -1.64 -10.96
N THR A 250 -3.46 -2.89 -10.54
CA THR A 250 -2.80 -3.16 -9.25
C THR A 250 -1.37 -2.67 -9.22
N ILE A 251 -0.61 -2.90 -10.31
CA ILE A 251 0.76 -2.40 -10.42
C ILE A 251 0.78 -0.87 -10.27
N ASN A 252 -0.07 -0.15 -11.01
CA ASN A 252 -0.13 1.32 -10.94
C ASN A 252 -0.57 1.80 -9.55
N GLY A 253 -1.57 1.16 -8.92
CA GLY A 253 -2.04 1.55 -7.59
C GLY A 253 -0.98 1.38 -6.50
N ILE A 254 -0.30 0.24 -6.47
CA ILE A 254 0.78 -0.05 -5.52
C ILE A 254 1.94 0.93 -5.73
N CYS A 255 2.39 1.09 -6.97
CA CYS A 255 3.50 2.00 -7.27
C CYS A 255 3.16 3.44 -6.88
N ALA A 256 1.90 3.88 -7.06
CA ALA A 256 1.44 5.19 -6.62
C ALA A 256 1.41 5.34 -5.09
N ILE A 257 0.93 4.33 -4.36
CA ILE A 257 0.94 4.34 -2.88
C ILE A 257 2.37 4.46 -2.36
N PHE A 258 3.29 3.62 -2.85
CA PHE A 258 4.68 3.64 -2.40
C PHE A 258 5.47 4.86 -2.89
N ALA A 259 5.13 5.42 -4.06
CA ALA A 259 5.67 6.71 -4.51
C ALA A 259 5.21 7.87 -3.60
N LEU A 260 3.95 7.86 -3.17
CA LEU A 260 3.42 8.86 -2.24
C LEU A 260 4.09 8.77 -0.88
N ILE A 261 4.23 7.55 -0.38
CA ILE A 261 4.98 7.21 0.84
C ILE A 261 6.40 7.78 0.76
N LEU A 262 7.14 7.48 -0.30
CA LEU A 262 8.49 8.03 -0.51
C LEU A 262 8.47 9.56 -0.52
N LEU A 263 7.59 10.18 -1.30
CA LEU A 263 7.53 11.63 -1.41
C LEU A 263 7.24 12.30 -0.06
N LEU A 264 6.26 11.78 0.70
CA LEU A 264 5.90 12.28 2.03
C LEU A 264 7.06 12.15 3.03
N SER A 265 7.81 11.05 2.97
CA SER A 265 9.00 10.84 3.82
C SER A 265 10.08 11.90 3.61
N PHE A 266 10.14 12.46 2.39
CA PHE A 266 11.09 13.50 2.05
C PHE A 266 10.61 14.90 2.41
N MET A 267 9.33 15.10 2.74
CA MET A 267 8.83 16.44 3.07
C MET A 267 9.52 16.99 4.33
N PRO A 268 9.84 18.30 4.37
CA PRO A 268 10.47 18.91 5.53
C PRO A 268 9.54 18.87 6.73
N LYS A 269 10.13 18.67 7.91
CA LYS A 269 9.46 18.83 9.19
C LYS A 269 9.42 20.31 9.54
N LEU A 270 8.24 20.89 9.74
CA LEU A 270 8.09 22.26 10.21
C LEU A 270 7.79 22.28 11.72
N SER A 271 8.49 23.14 12.44
CA SER A 271 8.11 23.54 13.79
C SER A 271 7.04 24.62 13.68
N VAL A 272 5.88 24.40 14.30
CA VAL A 272 4.82 25.39 14.39
C VAL A 272 4.88 26.10 15.74
N ASP A 273 4.63 27.41 15.74
CA ASP A 273 4.54 28.17 16.98
C ASP A 273 3.33 27.76 17.82
N GLU A 274 3.37 28.01 19.13
CA GLU A 274 2.34 27.64 20.11
C GLU A 274 0.95 28.24 19.85
N LYS A 275 0.86 29.28 19.01
CA LYS A 275 -0.38 29.97 18.64
C LYS A 275 -0.94 29.47 17.31
N ASN A 276 -0.27 28.53 16.63
CA ASN A 276 -0.72 28.04 15.35
C ASN A 276 -2.07 27.31 15.49
N PRO A 277 -3.11 27.67 14.69
CA PRO A 277 -4.44 27.09 14.82
C PRO A 277 -4.50 25.57 14.73
N ILE A 278 -3.52 24.93 14.08
CA ILE A 278 -3.45 23.47 13.95
C ILE A 278 -3.25 22.75 15.29
N LEU A 279 -2.60 23.41 16.27
CA LEU A 279 -2.38 22.87 17.60
C LEU A 279 -3.68 22.73 18.41
N ASN A 280 -4.74 23.44 18.00
CA ASN A 280 -6.05 23.38 18.64
C ASN A 280 -6.96 22.31 18.02
N ASP A 281 -6.50 21.58 16.99
CA ASP A 281 -7.26 20.48 16.41
C ASP A 281 -7.19 19.25 17.34
N PRO A 282 -8.33 18.72 17.83
CA PRO A 282 -8.35 17.50 18.65
C PRO A 282 -7.76 16.27 17.96
N SER A 283 -7.62 16.34 16.64
CA SER A 283 -6.97 15.35 15.78
C SER A 283 -5.52 15.68 15.44
N TYR A 284 -4.83 16.52 16.21
CA TYR A 284 -3.41 16.77 16.04
C TYR A 284 -2.62 16.19 17.21
N ASP A 285 -1.74 15.22 16.93
CA ASP A 285 -0.81 14.66 17.91
C ASP A 285 0.61 15.15 17.63
N ALA A 286 1.06 16.14 18.41
CA ALA A 286 2.38 16.74 18.26
C ALA A 286 3.55 15.74 18.41
N ASN A 287 3.35 14.60 19.09
CA ASN A 287 4.39 13.59 19.26
C ASN A 287 4.60 12.77 17.97
N ASN A 288 3.53 12.53 17.22
CA ASN A 288 3.52 11.64 16.06
C ASN A 288 3.29 12.36 14.73
N MET A 289 3.01 13.67 14.74
CA MET A 289 2.64 14.45 13.56
C MET A 289 3.44 15.76 13.46
N SER A 290 3.95 16.06 12.27
CA SER A 290 4.62 17.31 11.92
C SER A 290 3.94 18.02 10.78
N VAL A 291 3.92 19.35 10.76
CA VAL A 291 3.25 20.09 9.70
C VAL A 291 4.07 20.09 8.41
N ILE A 292 3.43 19.86 7.27
CA ILE A 292 4.04 19.98 5.94
C ILE A 292 3.60 21.29 5.26
N PRO A 293 4.47 21.90 4.43
CA PRO A 293 4.11 23.05 3.61
C PRO A 293 2.83 22.78 2.79
N LYS A 294 2.04 23.77 2.38
CA LYS A 294 0.88 23.55 1.49
C LYS A 294 1.28 23.45 0.01
N SER A 295 2.36 24.11 -0.34
CA SER A 295 2.80 24.33 -1.71
C SER A 295 3.27 23.06 -2.42
N TRP A 296 3.65 21.99 -1.71
CA TRP A 296 3.97 20.71 -2.37
C TRP A 296 2.73 20.06 -3.02
N MET A 297 1.52 20.36 -2.53
CA MET A 297 0.27 19.86 -3.14
C MET A 297 -0.14 20.64 -4.40
N VAL A 298 0.60 21.70 -4.75
CA VAL A 298 0.39 22.42 -6.00
C VAL A 298 0.61 21.45 -7.16
N LYS A 299 -0.37 21.35 -8.06
CA LYS A 299 -0.33 20.41 -9.19
C LYS A 299 0.99 20.47 -9.96
N GLN A 300 1.49 21.69 -10.22
CA GLN A 300 2.73 21.94 -10.92
C GLN A 300 4.01 21.54 -10.15
N VAL A 301 3.91 21.31 -8.84
CA VAL A 301 4.99 20.78 -7.99
C VAL A 301 4.86 19.27 -7.88
N LEU A 302 3.64 18.77 -7.68
CA LEU A 302 3.37 17.35 -7.43
C LEU A 302 3.52 16.48 -8.68
N GLU A 303 2.94 16.89 -9.82
CA GLU A 303 2.96 16.08 -11.05
C GLU A 303 4.38 15.75 -11.54
N PRO A 304 5.31 16.72 -11.62
CA PRO A 304 6.67 16.44 -12.06
C PRO A 304 7.45 15.51 -11.13
N LEU A 305 7.10 15.43 -9.85
CA LEU A 305 7.75 14.56 -8.87
C LEU A 305 7.13 13.16 -8.87
N PHE A 306 5.81 13.07 -8.95
CA PHE A 306 5.09 11.83 -8.68
C PHE A 306 5.20 10.81 -9.82
N GLU A 307 5.09 11.25 -11.08
CA GLU A 307 5.18 10.33 -12.21
C GLU A 307 6.54 9.61 -12.28
N PRO A 308 7.69 10.30 -12.18
CA PRO A 308 8.98 9.62 -12.15
C PRO A 308 9.12 8.68 -10.94
N LEU A 309 8.60 9.05 -9.76
CA LEU A 309 8.62 8.19 -8.58
C LEU A 309 7.85 6.87 -8.78
N ILE A 310 6.66 6.91 -9.38
CA ILE A 310 5.89 5.71 -9.72
C ILE A 310 6.71 4.77 -10.60
N LYS A 311 7.36 5.33 -11.63
CA LYS A 311 8.18 4.55 -12.56
C LYS A 311 9.42 3.95 -11.88
N ILE A 312 10.07 4.71 -11.00
CA ILE A 312 11.20 4.24 -10.19
C ILE A 312 10.78 3.08 -9.29
N VAL A 313 9.67 3.22 -8.55
CA VAL A 313 9.13 2.15 -7.69
C VAL A 313 8.79 0.91 -8.52
N ALA A 314 8.12 1.07 -9.66
CA ALA A 314 7.77 -0.04 -10.55
C ALA A 314 9.02 -0.80 -11.04
N TYR A 315 10.04 -0.06 -11.47
CA TYR A 315 11.30 -0.64 -11.94
C TYR A 315 12.06 -1.36 -10.83
N ARG A 316 12.07 -0.82 -9.59
CA ARG A 316 12.79 -1.46 -8.47
C ARG A 316 12.11 -2.73 -7.96
N ILE A 317 10.77 -2.75 -7.90
CA ILE A 317 10.03 -3.88 -7.34
C ILE A 317 9.84 -5.00 -8.36
N GLY A 318 9.43 -4.65 -9.58
CA GLY A 318 9.06 -5.61 -10.63
C GLY A 318 9.82 -5.50 -11.94
N GLY A 319 10.90 -4.70 -11.96
CA GLY A 319 11.75 -4.55 -13.14
C GLY A 319 11.04 -3.92 -14.33
N GLU A 320 11.59 -4.20 -15.51
CA GLU A 320 11.02 -3.73 -16.79
C GLU A 320 9.60 -4.24 -17.02
N LEU A 321 9.27 -5.42 -16.49
CA LEU A 321 7.96 -6.02 -16.62
C LEU A 321 6.88 -5.10 -16.04
N TRP A 322 7.05 -4.63 -14.80
CA TRP A 322 6.10 -3.72 -14.17
C TRP A 322 6.18 -2.32 -14.76
N LEU A 323 7.39 -1.84 -15.06
CA LEU A 323 7.58 -0.54 -15.68
C LEU A 323 6.80 -0.41 -16.99
N SER A 324 6.78 -1.46 -17.82
CA SER A 324 6.02 -1.50 -19.07
C SER A 324 4.50 -1.37 -18.88
N LYS A 325 4.00 -1.62 -17.65
CA LYS A 325 2.58 -1.51 -17.29
C LYS A 325 2.22 -0.19 -16.64
N ILE A 326 3.20 0.68 -16.36
CA ILE A 326 2.93 2.05 -15.95
C ILE A 326 2.44 2.81 -17.19
N ILE A 327 1.16 3.19 -17.18
CA ILE A 327 0.48 3.73 -18.37
C ILE A 327 0.91 5.18 -18.59
N GLY A 328 1.75 5.42 -19.60
CA GLY A 328 2.29 6.75 -19.92
C GLY A 328 1.37 7.71 -20.70
N SER A 329 0.08 7.44 -20.89
CA SER A 329 -0.81 8.33 -21.68
C SER A 329 -2.23 8.45 -21.13
N GLU A 330 -2.79 9.67 -21.17
CA GLU A 330 -4.13 10.15 -20.71
C GLU A 330 -4.57 9.82 -19.27
N VAL A 331 -4.13 8.70 -18.70
CA VAL A 331 -4.32 8.30 -17.31
C VAL A 331 -3.51 9.20 -16.35
N ASN A 332 -2.52 9.96 -16.84
CA ASN A 332 -1.96 11.10 -16.10
C ASN A 332 -3.04 12.12 -15.66
N LYS A 333 -4.15 12.27 -16.40
CA LYS A 333 -5.33 13.05 -15.93
C LYS A 333 -6.01 12.41 -14.71
N LYS A 334 -5.89 11.08 -14.57
CA LYS A 334 -6.32 10.34 -13.38
C LYS A 334 -5.27 10.29 -12.29
N ILE A 335 -3.99 10.62 -12.49
CA ILE A 335 -3.04 10.72 -11.38
C ILE A 335 -3.54 11.73 -10.36
N HIS A 336 -4.00 12.93 -10.76
CA HIS A 336 -4.60 13.87 -9.82
C HIS A 336 -5.91 13.36 -9.20
N ASN A 337 -6.68 12.51 -9.89
CA ASN A 337 -7.90 11.88 -9.34
C ASN A 337 -7.62 10.65 -8.48
N GLN A 338 -6.55 9.91 -8.73
CA GLN A 338 -6.05 8.76 -7.97
C GLN A 338 -5.35 9.27 -6.73
N ILE A 339 -4.52 10.32 -6.87
CA ILE A 339 -4.05 11.15 -5.79
C ILE A 339 -5.27 11.67 -5.06
N ARG A 340 -6.19 12.49 -5.61
CA ARG A 340 -7.40 12.96 -4.89
C ARG A 340 -8.23 11.84 -4.26
N PHE A 341 -8.32 10.66 -4.88
CA PHE A 341 -9.04 9.51 -4.35
C PHE A 341 -8.29 8.93 -3.14
N LEU A 342 -6.97 8.75 -3.25
CA LEU A 342 -6.07 8.50 -2.13
C LEU A 342 -6.23 9.64 -1.10
N LEU A 343 -6.11 10.92 -1.44
CA LEU A 343 -6.25 12.07 -0.52
C LEU A 343 -7.64 12.19 0.13
N LYS A 344 -8.71 11.75 -0.54
CA LYS A 344 -10.09 11.81 -0.06
C LYS A 344 -10.44 10.63 0.84
N ASP A 345 -9.92 9.45 0.51
CA ASP A 345 -10.18 8.21 1.27
C ASP A 345 -9.13 7.96 2.37
N VAL A 346 -7.95 8.57 2.29
CA VAL A 346 -6.79 8.39 3.23
C VAL A 346 -6.84 9.39 4.39
N ASN A 347 -8.05 9.78 4.78
CA ASN A 347 -8.32 10.43 6.08
C ASN A 347 -7.87 11.91 6.19
N LYS A 348 -8.53 12.67 7.08
CA LYS A 348 -8.23 14.09 7.38
C LYS A 348 -6.79 14.32 7.86
N TRP A 349 -6.10 13.28 8.32
CA TRP A 349 -4.87 13.38 9.11
C TRP A 349 -3.61 13.63 8.28
N ILE A 350 -3.47 12.99 7.11
CA ILE A 350 -2.28 13.18 6.25
C ILE A 350 -2.36 14.51 5.50
N LEU A 351 -3.56 14.95 5.10
CA LEU A 351 -3.72 16.07 4.17
C LEU A 351 -4.87 17.04 4.49
N GLY A 352 -5.85 16.64 5.29
CA GLY A 352 -6.87 17.59 5.78
C GLY A 352 -6.26 18.63 6.71
N ASN A 353 -5.27 18.20 7.52
CA ASN A 353 -4.53 19.06 8.44
C ASN A 353 -3.09 19.37 7.97
N LEU A 354 -2.62 18.78 6.86
CA LEU A 354 -1.25 18.95 6.35
C LEU A 354 -0.21 18.53 7.37
N CYS A 355 -0.28 17.27 7.80
CA CYS A 355 0.67 16.71 8.73
C CYS A 355 1.38 15.49 8.15
N ARG A 356 2.71 15.53 8.11
CA ARG A 356 3.59 14.36 8.01
C ARG A 356 3.44 13.56 9.30
N VAL A 357 3.08 12.29 9.17
CA VAL A 357 3.10 11.37 10.30
C VAL A 357 4.50 10.77 10.41
N GLU A 358 5.08 10.79 11.60
CA GLU A 358 6.43 10.30 11.91
C GLU A 358 6.41 8.78 12.02
N ILE A 359 6.05 8.13 10.93
CA ILE A 359 6.12 6.68 10.84
C ILE A 359 7.60 6.29 10.77
N PRO A 360 8.09 5.34 11.57
CA PRO A 360 9.50 4.98 11.56
C PRO A 360 10.09 4.65 10.19
N ILE A 361 9.31 4.04 9.27
CA ILE A 361 9.78 3.85 7.88
C ILE A 361 10.03 5.20 7.17
N PHE A 362 9.18 6.20 7.38
CA PHE A 362 9.38 7.56 6.88
C PHE A 362 10.53 8.28 7.58
N VAL A 363 10.65 8.09 8.90
CA VAL A 363 11.73 8.68 9.70
C VAL A 363 13.08 8.10 9.28
N GLU A 364 13.18 6.79 9.09
CA GLU A 364 14.41 6.13 8.62
C GLU A 364 14.78 6.59 7.21
N ILE A 365 13.82 6.62 6.27
CA ILE A 365 14.06 7.15 4.92
C ILE A 365 14.46 8.63 4.96
N SER A 366 13.85 9.42 5.85
CA SER A 366 14.18 10.84 6.03
C SER A 366 15.54 11.05 6.69
N ASN A 367 15.91 10.20 7.66
CA ASN A 367 17.18 10.25 8.40
C ASN A 367 18.38 9.99 7.51
N ILE A 368 18.20 9.29 6.38
CA ILE A 368 19.23 9.16 5.35
C ILE A 368 19.70 10.53 4.85
N PHE A 369 18.86 11.56 4.86
CA PHE A 369 19.29 12.93 4.53
C PHE A 369 20.01 13.66 5.67
N THR A 370 19.80 13.23 6.91
CA THR A 370 20.44 13.80 8.10
C THR A 370 21.81 13.17 8.35
N GLU A 371 21.98 11.88 8.01
CA GLU A 371 23.27 11.17 8.04
C GLU A 371 24.24 11.60 6.94
N VAL A 372 23.75 12.20 5.85
CA VAL A 372 24.60 13.01 4.95
C VAL A 372 24.88 14.36 5.64
N LEU A 373 25.49 14.30 6.82
CA LEU A 373 26.20 15.44 7.38
C LEU A 373 27.32 15.76 6.39
N VAL A 374 27.18 16.90 5.73
CA VAL A 374 28.28 17.58 5.07
C VAL A 374 29.36 17.74 6.13
N GLY A 375 30.37 16.88 6.10
CA GLY A 375 31.61 17.13 6.81
C GLY A 375 32.07 18.50 6.36
N TYR A 376 32.07 19.45 7.29
CA TYR A 376 32.90 20.62 7.14
C TYR A 376 34.33 20.09 7.03
N ASP A 377 34.91 20.16 5.83
CA ASP A 377 36.36 20.21 5.74
C ASP A 377 36.74 21.51 6.46
N GLU A 378 37.37 21.37 7.63
CA GLU A 378 38.06 22.48 8.29
C GLU A 378 39.23 22.90 7.40
N GLU A 379 39.20 24.13 6.91
CA GLU A 379 40.42 24.90 6.60
C GLU A 379 40.75 25.84 7.75
#